data_AF-A0A851ZI96-F1
#
_entry.id   AF-A0A851ZI96-F1
#
_cell.length_a   1.000
_cell.length_b   1.000
_cell.length_c   1.000
_cell.angle_alpha   90.00
_cell.angle_beta   90.00
_cell.angle_gamma   90.00
#
_symmetry.space_group_name_H-M   'P 1'
#
loop_
_entity.id
_entity.type
_entity.pdbx_description
1 polymer ?
#
loop_
_entity_poly.entity_id
_entity_poly.type
_entity_poly.pdbx_seq_one_letter_code
_entity_poly.pdbx_strand_id
1 'polypeptide(L)'
;VPARREAQKLRFGQWLLNAINSGSYRGLRWIDSAHTIFRVPWKHNARKDITSSDLEVFKVGGMSVASQGPHVPLPACPGLGRGQWAWKTNFRCALSSTRLFKLEQDHSKRGDDPHKVF
;
A
#
# COMPACT_ATOMS: atom_id res chain seq x y z
N VAL A 1 -8.27 3.01 -23.78
CA VAL A 1 -7.09 2.31 -24.32
C VAL A 1 -6.45 1.41 -23.27
N PRO A 2 -6.14 0.13 -23.59
CA PRO A 2 -5.54 -0.84 -22.67
C PRO A 2 -4.16 -0.42 -22.11
N ALA A 3 -3.33 0.24 -22.93
CA ALA A 3 -1.97 0.66 -22.58
C ALA A 3 -1.86 1.55 -21.33
N ARG A 4 -2.89 2.37 -21.05
CA ARG A 4 -2.87 3.29 -19.90
C ARG A 4 -2.97 2.55 -18.56
N ARG A 5 -3.70 1.42 -18.50
CA ARG A 5 -3.84 0.62 -17.28
C ARG A 5 -2.57 -0.16 -16.98
N GLU A 6 -1.93 -0.74 -17.99
CA GLU A 6 -0.66 -1.45 -17.80
C GLU A 6 0.44 -0.50 -17.32
N ALA A 7 0.53 0.70 -17.88
CA ALA A 7 1.47 1.71 -17.42
C ALA A 7 1.20 2.17 -15.96
N GLN A 8 -0.06 2.17 -15.51
CA GLN A 8 -0.42 2.49 -14.11
C GLN A 8 0.02 1.38 -13.15
N LYS A 9 -0.13 0.10 -13.53
CA LYS A 9 0.32 -1.04 -12.71
C LYS A 9 1.83 -1.02 -12.51
N LEU A 10 2.58 -0.79 -13.59
CA LEU A 10 4.04 -0.71 -13.55
C LEU A 10 4.53 0.45 -12.67
N ARG A 11 3.86 1.62 -12.73
CA ARG A 11 4.20 2.78 -11.89
C ARG A 11 3.94 2.55 -10.40
N PHE A 12 2.82 1.92 -10.03
CA PHE A 12 2.59 1.56 -8.63
C PHE A 12 3.61 0.53 -8.13
N GLY A 13 3.91 -0.49 -8.95
CA GLY A 13 4.94 -1.48 -8.63
C GLY A 13 6.30 -0.83 -8.38
N GLN A 14 6.75 0.03 -9.29
CA GLN A 14 8.01 0.76 -9.13
C GLN A 14 8.02 1.65 -7.90
N TRP A 15 6.92 2.37 -7.64
CA TRP A 15 6.80 3.20 -6.44
C TRP A 15 6.89 2.34 -5.17
N LEU A 16 6.23 1.18 -5.13
CA LEU A 16 6.25 0.29 -3.98
C LEU A 16 7.66 -0.24 -3.70
N LEU A 17 8.38 -0.67 -4.75
CA LEU A 17 9.77 -1.12 -4.63
C LEU A 17 10.68 0.00 -4.07
N ASN A 18 10.52 1.22 -4.58
CA ASN A 18 11.27 2.37 -4.07
C ASN A 18 10.94 2.68 -2.60
N ALA A 19 9.67 2.55 -2.21
CA ALA A 19 9.23 2.75 -0.83
C ALA A 19 9.77 1.66 0.12
N ILE A 20 9.92 0.43 -0.35
CA ILE A 20 10.56 -0.65 0.41
C ILE A 20 12.06 -0.37 0.55
N ASN A 21 12.73 0.01 -0.54
CA ASN A 21 14.17 0.33 -0.56
C ASN A 21 14.52 1.53 0.32
N SER A 22 13.62 2.49 0.48
CA SER A 22 13.88 3.67 1.30
C SER A 22 13.94 3.36 2.80
N GLY A 23 13.41 2.21 3.25
CA GLY A 23 13.36 1.81 4.65
C GLY A 23 12.55 2.76 5.55
N SER A 24 11.82 3.71 4.96
CA SER A 24 11.18 4.81 5.69
C SER A 24 9.87 4.41 6.35
N TYR A 25 9.29 3.29 5.94
CA TYR A 25 7.96 2.86 6.39
C TYR A 25 8.05 1.64 7.29
N ARG A 26 7.62 1.80 8.55
CA ARG A 26 7.69 0.73 9.55
C ARG A 26 6.95 -0.52 9.07
N GLY A 27 7.68 -1.64 9.01
CA GLY A 27 7.12 -2.95 8.67
C GLY A 27 6.93 -3.20 7.17
N LEU A 28 7.15 -2.20 6.31
CA LEU A 28 7.30 -2.36 4.86
C LEU A 28 8.80 -2.53 4.56
N ARG A 29 9.24 -3.75 4.29
CA ARG A 29 10.66 -4.06 4.09
C ARG A 29 10.86 -5.36 3.31
N TRP A 30 12.05 -5.51 2.73
CA TRP A 30 12.56 -6.80 2.28
C TRP A 30 12.71 -7.75 3.47
N ILE A 31 12.43 -9.04 3.25
CA ILE A 31 12.68 -10.09 4.24
C ILE A 31 13.83 -11.03 3.83
N ASP A 32 14.24 -10.97 2.57
CA ASP A 32 15.40 -11.67 2.03
C ASP A 32 16.48 -10.67 1.58
N SER A 33 17.74 -11.11 1.58
CA SER A 33 18.87 -10.30 1.12
C SER A 33 18.93 -10.15 -0.40
N ALA A 34 18.23 -11.00 -1.16
CA ALA A 34 18.17 -10.91 -2.63
C ALA A 34 17.13 -9.88 -3.11
N HIS A 35 16.38 -9.23 -2.20
CA HIS A 35 15.32 -8.28 -2.52
C HIS A 35 14.28 -8.86 -3.50
N THR A 36 13.88 -10.10 -3.23
CA THR A 36 12.86 -10.81 -4.03
C THR A 36 11.56 -11.01 -3.27
N ILE A 37 11.61 -10.96 -1.94
CA ILE A 37 10.48 -11.20 -1.05
C ILE A 37 10.36 -10.05 -0.07
N PHE A 38 9.18 -9.44 -0.02
CA PHE A 38 8.92 -8.31 0.87
C PHE A 38 7.66 -8.53 1.70
N ARG A 39 7.56 -7.79 2.79
CA ARG A 39 6.37 -7.75 3.63
C ARG A 39 5.70 -6.40 3.59
N VAL A 40 4.37 -6.41 3.68
CA VAL A 40 3.52 -5.22 3.78
C VAL A 40 2.75 -5.29 5.11
N PRO A 41 2.78 -4.23 5.94
CA PRO A 41 1.96 -4.16 7.14
C PRO A 41 0.47 -4.29 6.80
N TRP A 42 -0.27 -5.09 7.57
CA TRP A 42 -1.68 -5.39 7.30
C TRP A 42 -2.58 -5.20 8.53
N LYS A 43 -2.22 -4.22 9.36
CA LYS A 43 -2.89 -3.91 10.62
C LYS A 43 -4.36 -3.49 10.40
N HIS A 44 -5.27 -4.19 11.09
CA HIS A 44 -6.70 -3.93 11.06
C HIS A 44 -7.05 -2.58 11.70
N ASN A 45 -7.88 -1.80 11.01
CA ASN A 45 -8.31 -0.45 11.41
C ASN A 45 -9.03 -0.38 12.76
N ALA A 46 -9.66 -1.48 13.18
CA ALA A 46 -10.36 -1.56 14.46
C ALA A 46 -9.42 -1.56 15.68
N ARG A 47 -8.10 -1.69 15.46
CA ARG A 47 -7.14 -1.67 16.57
C ARG A 47 -6.85 -0.24 17.02
N LYS A 48 -6.87 -0.04 18.34
CA LYS A 48 -6.61 1.27 18.98
C LYS A 48 -5.15 1.73 18.90
N ASP A 49 -4.23 0.84 18.52
CA ASP A 49 -2.78 1.08 18.49
C ASP A 49 -2.26 1.48 17.09
N ILE A 50 -3.13 1.93 16.17
CA ILE A 50 -2.71 2.45 14.87
C ILE A 50 -2.13 3.86 15.04
N THR A 51 -0.91 4.05 14.54
CA THR A 51 -0.20 5.32 14.58
C THR A 51 -0.21 6.03 13.23
N SER A 52 0.13 7.32 13.21
CA SER A 52 0.29 8.10 11.98
C SER A 52 1.29 7.47 11.00
N SER A 53 2.38 6.89 11.52
CA SER A 53 3.40 6.20 10.73
C SER A 53 2.88 4.91 10.05
N ASP A 54 1.96 4.18 10.71
CA ASP A 54 1.32 3.00 10.10
C ASP A 54 0.46 3.38 8.87
N LEU A 55 0.07 4.64 8.75
CA LEU A 55 -0.83 5.15 7.72
C LEU A 55 -0.09 5.82 6.57
N GLU A 56 1.15 6.21 6.80
CA GLU A 56 1.93 7.05 5.89
C GLU A 56 2.19 6.33 4.56
N VAL A 57 2.54 5.04 4.59
CA VAL A 57 2.69 4.21 3.39
C VAL A 57 1.40 4.15 2.57
N PHE A 58 0.25 4.04 3.24
CA PHE A 58 -1.04 3.99 2.57
C PHE A 58 -1.41 5.35 1.99
N LYS A 59 -1.11 6.44 2.71
CA LYS A 59 -1.33 7.81 2.24
C LYS A 59 -0.53 8.08 0.97
N VAL A 60 0.80 7.89 1.02
CA VAL A 60 1.68 8.18 -0.11
C VAL A 60 1.35 7.26 -1.28
N GLY A 61 1.24 5.94 -1.05
CA GLY A 61 0.89 4.99 -2.12
C GLY A 61 -0.51 5.18 -2.68
N GLY A 62 -1.49 5.45 -1.81
CA GLY A 62 -2.87 5.72 -2.20
C GLY A 62 -3.01 7.02 -3.00
N MET A 63 -2.24 8.06 -2.67
CA MET A 63 -2.16 9.30 -3.45
C MET A 63 -1.47 9.07 -4.80
N SER A 64 -0.37 8.31 -4.85
CA SER A 64 0.32 7.96 -6.09
C SER A 64 -0.58 7.21 -7.09
N VAL A 65 -1.57 6.45 -6.60
CA VAL A 65 -2.59 5.78 -7.42
C VAL A 65 -3.75 6.73 -7.77
N ALA A 66 -4.24 7.51 -6.81
CA ALA A 66 -5.40 8.40 -6.99
C ALA A 66 -5.14 9.55 -7.97
N SER A 67 -3.93 10.11 -7.99
CA SER A 67 -3.54 11.19 -8.92
C SER A 67 -3.47 10.75 -10.39
N GLN A 68 -3.75 9.47 -10.73
CA GLN A 68 -3.54 8.92 -12.07
C GLN A 68 -4.82 8.56 -12.85
N GLY A 69 -6.02 8.80 -12.30
CA GLY A 69 -7.31 8.56 -12.95
C GLY A 69 -8.14 9.85 -13.14
N PRO A 70 -8.98 9.97 -14.19
CA PRO A 70 -9.84 11.14 -14.39
C PRO A 70 -11.01 11.30 -13.39
N HIS A 71 -11.23 10.36 -12.47
CA HIS A 71 -12.43 10.37 -11.66
C HIS A 71 -12.30 9.50 -10.39
N VAL A 72 -11.34 9.85 -9.52
CA VAL A 72 -11.50 9.54 -8.11
C VAL A 72 -11.42 10.88 -7.41
N PRO A 73 -12.53 11.42 -6.89
CA PRO A 73 -12.45 12.60 -6.05
C PRO A 73 -11.49 12.24 -4.92
N LEU A 74 -10.35 12.92 -4.87
CA LEU A 74 -9.66 13.10 -3.61
C LEU A 74 -10.74 13.55 -2.62
N PRO A 75 -10.87 12.98 -1.42
CA PRO A 75 -11.47 13.77 -0.37
C PRO A 75 -10.51 14.93 -0.11
N ALA A 76 -10.63 15.97 -0.93
CA ALA A 76 -9.98 17.27 -0.79
C ALA A 76 -10.66 18.05 0.35
N CYS A 77 -10.85 17.38 1.49
CA CYS A 77 -11.42 17.97 2.68
C CYS A 77 -10.48 17.62 3.85
N PRO A 78 -9.52 18.50 4.19
CA PRO A 78 -8.75 18.37 5.41
C PRO A 78 -9.76 18.52 6.57
N GLY A 79 -10.18 17.40 7.15
CA GLY A 79 -11.16 17.41 8.25
C GLY A 79 -12.13 16.24 8.28
N LEU A 80 -12.36 15.54 7.16
CA LEU A 80 -13.13 14.29 7.20
C LEU A 80 -12.18 13.13 7.44
N GLY A 81 -12.39 12.38 8.52
CA GLY A 81 -11.72 11.10 8.80
C GLY A 81 -11.87 10.03 7.70
N ARG A 82 -12.40 10.36 6.51
CA ARG A 82 -12.55 9.51 5.33
C ARG A 82 -11.31 9.38 4.43
N GLY A 83 -10.30 10.25 4.57
CA GLY A 83 -9.08 10.18 3.76
C GLY A 83 -8.24 8.93 4.02
N GLN A 84 -8.09 8.56 5.30
CA GLN A 84 -7.31 7.40 5.72
C GLN A 84 -7.85 6.08 5.16
N TRP A 85 -9.18 5.94 5.11
CA TRP A 85 -9.84 4.74 4.59
C TRP A 85 -9.67 4.61 3.08
N ALA A 86 -9.84 5.72 2.34
CA ALA A 86 -9.69 5.74 0.89
C ALA A 86 -8.26 5.38 0.47
N TRP A 87 -7.25 5.87 1.21
CA TRP A 87 -5.84 5.55 0.96
C TRP A 87 -5.52 4.07 1.15
N LYS A 88 -5.98 3.46 2.25
CA LYS A 88 -5.84 2.02 2.49
C LYS A 88 -6.53 1.18 1.44
N THR A 89 -7.76 1.54 1.05
CA THR A 89 -8.51 0.84 0.00
C THR A 89 -7.80 0.95 -1.34
N ASN A 90 -7.40 2.15 -1.76
CA ASN A 90 -6.70 2.37 -3.03
C ASN A 90 -5.38 1.62 -3.10
N PHE A 91 -4.59 1.63 -2.02
CA PHE A 91 -3.34 0.88 -1.95
C PHE A 91 -3.58 -0.62 -2.12
N ARG A 92 -4.55 -1.21 -1.40
CA ARG A 92 -4.85 -2.64 -1.47
C ARG A 92 -5.37 -3.05 -2.85
N CYS A 93 -6.24 -2.24 -3.43
CA CYS A 93 -6.74 -2.46 -4.79
C CYS A 93 -5.62 -2.37 -5.82
N ALA A 94 -4.73 -1.38 -5.71
CA ALA A 94 -3.57 -1.26 -6.60
C ALA A 94 -2.64 -2.48 -6.48
N LEU A 95 -2.28 -2.85 -5.24
CA LEU A 95 -1.45 -4.02 -4.96
C LEU A 95 -2.03 -5.29 -5.60
N SER A 96 -3.33 -5.55 -5.40
CA SER A 96 -4.02 -6.69 -6.00
C SER A 96 -4.16 -6.60 -7.52
N SER A 97 -4.33 -5.39 -8.07
CA SER A 97 -4.57 -5.17 -9.50
C SER A 97 -3.30 -5.24 -10.35
N THR A 98 -2.15 -4.92 -9.76
CA THR A 98 -0.87 -4.97 -10.49
C THR A 98 -0.56 -6.37 -11.01
N ARG A 99 -0.95 -7.43 -10.27
CA ARG A 99 -0.56 -8.83 -10.56
C ARG A 99 0.95 -9.04 -10.69
N LEU A 100 1.76 -8.06 -10.26
CA LEU A 100 3.22 -8.13 -10.27
C LEU A 100 3.76 -8.88 -9.06
N PHE A 101 2.99 -8.90 -7.98
CA PHE A 101 3.37 -9.47 -6.69
C PHE A 101 2.40 -10.58 -6.34
N LYS A 102 2.93 -11.74 -5.95
CA LYS A 102 2.15 -12.92 -5.58
C LYS A 102 2.15 -13.03 -4.07
N LEU A 103 0.97 -13.20 -3.47
CA LEU A 103 0.89 -13.44 -2.04
C LEU A 103 1.47 -14.82 -1.72
N GLU A 104 2.58 -14.86 -0.98
CA GLU A 104 3.23 -16.09 -0.54
C GLU A 104 2.75 -16.49 0.85
N GLN A 105 2.59 -15.54 1.78
CA GLN A 105 2.10 -15.82 3.14
C GLN A 105 1.15 -14.74 3.66
N ASP A 106 0.06 -15.18 4.29
CA ASP A 106 -0.92 -14.30 4.91
C ASP A 106 -0.84 -14.35 6.44
N HIS A 107 -0.12 -13.39 7.02
CA HIS A 107 -0.01 -13.20 8.47
C HIS A 107 -0.94 -12.09 8.98
N SER A 108 -1.97 -11.71 8.22
CA SER A 108 -2.82 -10.55 8.56
C SER A 108 -3.62 -10.70 9.84
N LYS A 109 -3.83 -11.95 10.30
CA LYS A 109 -4.57 -12.27 11.54
C LYS A 109 -3.70 -12.28 12.79
N ARG A 110 -2.38 -12.05 12.68
CA ARG A 110 -1.48 -12.03 13.85
C ARG A 110 -1.82 -10.87 14.80
N GLY A 111 -1.82 -11.16 16.09
CA GLY A 111 -2.15 -10.19 17.14
C GLY A 111 -1.03 -9.20 17.46
N ASP A 112 0.21 -9.57 17.23
CA ASP A 112 1.41 -8.77 17.50
C ASP A 112 1.85 -7.98 16.26
N ASP A 113 2.00 -8.66 15.12
CA ASP A 113 2.60 -8.12 13.91
C ASP A 113 1.83 -8.57 12.65
N PRO A 114 0.63 -8.01 12.41
CA PRO A 114 -0.18 -8.36 11.24
C PRO A 114 0.47 -7.85 9.95
N HIS A 115 0.84 -8.77 9.04
CA HIS A 115 1.47 -8.43 7.76
C HIS A 115 1.13 -9.45 6.66
N LYS A 116 1.44 -9.13 5.42
CA LYS A 116 1.38 -10.05 4.27
C LYS A 116 2.73 -10.10 3.59
N VAL A 117 3.14 -11.28 3.14
CA VAL A 117 4.41 -11.51 2.45
C VAL A 117 4.10 -11.75 0.98
N PHE A 118 4.79 -10.99 0.14
CA PHE A 118 4.67 -11.00 -1.32
C PHE A 118 6.02 -11.26 -1.97
#